data_AF-K8WHQ4-F1
#
_entry.id   AF-K8WHQ4-F1
#
_cell.length_a   1.000
_cell.length_b   1.000
_cell.length_c   1.000
_cell.angle_alpha   90.00
_cell.angle_beta   90.00
_cell.angle_gamma   90.00
#
_symmetry.space_group_name_H-M   'P 1'
#
loop_
_entity.id
_entity.type
_entity.pdbx_description
1 polymer ?
#
loop_
_entity_poly.entity_id
_entity_poly.type
_entity_poly.pdbx_seq_one_letter_code
_entity_poly.pdbx_strand_id
1 'polypeptide(L)'
;MNIVSQKQTNTSLDDFELYLDSLNGNRMKKEMEKLRRSKSSITLTQLKSIYQIGVKLYSTMQLKEAEMVFLSYSVLSPYDHRGPGSLAAIYLEKKEYKKALDILNTVKTYPTCNVDEVFLDISLCHYKLGEYTNSSMVFIIVKPENLNEFYLSRYQYLKKQLNPYIEC
;
A
#
# COMPACT_ATOMS: atom_id res chain seq x y z
N MET A 1 48.17 -29.65 41.36
CA MET A 1 47.01 -28.76 41.49
C MET A 1 46.98 -27.87 40.26
N ASN A 2 46.15 -28.20 39.26
CA ASN A 2 45.95 -27.34 38.08
C ASN A 2 44.56 -26.71 38.18
N ILE A 3 44.53 -25.38 38.29
CA ILE A 3 43.31 -24.59 38.28
C ILE A 3 42.85 -24.50 36.82
N VAL A 4 41.72 -25.13 36.53
CA VAL A 4 41.02 -24.96 35.25
C VAL A 4 40.41 -23.56 35.25
N SER A 5 41.01 -22.64 34.50
CA SER A 5 40.45 -21.32 34.26
C SER A 5 39.32 -21.44 33.23
N GLN A 6 38.08 -21.21 33.67
CA GLN A 6 36.90 -21.14 32.81
C GLN A 6 37.03 -19.92 31.87
N LYS A 7 37.14 -20.18 30.56
CA LYS A 7 36.89 -19.14 29.54
C LYS A 7 35.38 -18.92 29.45
N GLN A 8 34.88 -17.89 30.12
CA GLN A 8 33.61 -17.25 29.76
C GLN A 8 33.79 -16.65 28.36
N THR A 9 33.16 -17.25 27.35
CA THR A 9 33.18 -16.77 25.97
C THR A 9 32.14 -15.66 25.78
N ASN A 10 32.63 -14.53 25.26
CA ASN A 10 31.93 -13.30 24.89
C ASN A 10 30.81 -13.51 23.86
N THR A 11 29.61 -13.92 24.27
CA THR A 11 28.45 -14.04 23.36
C THR A 11 27.60 -12.76 23.26
N SER A 12 27.65 -11.86 24.24
CA SER A 12 26.75 -10.68 24.27
C SER A 12 27.21 -9.49 23.44
N LEU A 13 28.51 -9.36 23.18
CA LEU A 13 29.08 -8.26 22.40
C LEU A 13 28.82 -8.44 20.89
N ASP A 14 28.86 -9.68 20.40
CA ASP A 14 28.56 -10.01 19.01
C ASP A 14 27.09 -9.73 18.65
N ASP A 15 26.15 -10.05 19.55
CA ASP A 15 24.72 -9.78 19.33
C ASP A 15 24.41 -8.29 19.29
N PHE A 16 25.11 -7.49 20.09
CA PHE A 16 24.95 -6.04 20.09
C PHE A 16 25.55 -5.40 18.83
N GLU A 17 26.71 -5.86 18.37
CA GLU A 17 27.28 -5.40 17.10
C GLU A 17 26.42 -5.82 15.89
N LEU A 18 25.85 -7.04 15.91
CA LEU A 18 24.88 -7.48 14.91
C LEU A 18 23.61 -6.61 14.90
N TYR A 19 23.15 -6.20 16.07
CA TYR A 19 22.04 -5.28 16.22
C TYR A 19 22.38 -3.90 15.65
N LEU A 20 23.55 -3.33 15.99
CA LEU A 20 24.01 -2.05 15.46
C LEU A 20 24.23 -2.08 13.95
N ASP A 21 24.78 -3.17 13.39
CA ASP A 21 24.94 -3.34 11.95
C ASP A 21 23.59 -3.47 11.22
N SER A 22 22.58 -4.02 11.90
CA SER A 22 21.20 -4.07 11.40
C SER A 22 20.54 -2.69 11.38
N LEU A 23 20.80 -1.85 12.39
CA LEU A 23 20.32 -0.46 12.46
C LEU A 23 21.03 0.45 11.46
N ASN A 24 22.33 0.24 11.24
CA ASN A 24 23.14 1.02 10.31
C ASN A 24 22.83 0.71 8.83
N GLY A 25 21.99 -0.29 8.55
CA GLY A 25 21.54 -0.63 7.19
C GLY A 25 22.61 -1.25 6.28
N ASN A 26 23.84 -1.46 6.78
CA ASN A 26 24.94 -2.08 6.02
C ASN A 26 24.60 -3.49 5.55
N ARG A 27 23.94 -4.28 6.40
CA ARG A 27 23.46 -5.61 6.05
C ARG A 27 22.41 -5.58 4.95
N MET A 28 21.43 -4.67 5.04
CA MET A 28 20.44 -4.45 3.97
C MET A 28 21.13 -4.04 2.67
N LYS A 29 22.13 -3.15 2.72
CA LYS A 29 22.90 -2.74 1.54
C LYS A 29 23.64 -3.91 0.89
N LYS A 30 24.28 -4.79 1.67
CA LYS A 30 24.94 -6.01 1.16
C LYS A 30 23.95 -6.98 0.51
N GLU A 31 22.79 -7.19 1.14
CA GLU A 31 21.73 -8.03 0.56
C GLU A 31 21.15 -7.43 -0.73
N MET A 32 20.95 -6.10 -0.79
CA MET A 32 20.52 -5.41 -2.00
C MET A 32 21.57 -5.50 -3.12
N GLU A 33 22.85 -5.37 -2.79
CA GLU A 33 23.97 -5.58 -3.74
C GLU A 33 24.00 -7.02 -4.26
N LYS A 34 23.76 -8.00 -3.39
CA LYS A 34 23.70 -9.42 -3.76
C LYS A 34 22.51 -9.69 -4.68
N LEU A 35 21.33 -9.15 -4.35
CA LEU A 35 20.12 -9.22 -5.19
C LEU A 35 20.32 -8.53 -6.54
N ARG A 36 21.03 -7.39 -6.58
CA ARG A 36 21.38 -6.67 -7.80
C ARG A 36 22.35 -7.47 -8.69
N ARG A 37 23.30 -8.18 -8.08
CA ARG A 37 24.31 -8.98 -8.79
C ARG A 37 23.76 -10.33 -9.24
N SER A 38 22.83 -10.92 -8.50
CA SER A 38 22.05 -12.04 -9.00
C SER A 38 21.13 -11.52 -10.09
N LYS A 39 21.43 -11.80 -11.36
CA LYS A 39 20.53 -11.57 -12.51
C LYS A 39 19.19 -12.34 -12.39
N SER A 40 18.81 -12.83 -11.21
CA SER A 40 17.51 -13.43 -10.96
C SER A 40 16.45 -12.34 -11.09
N SER A 41 15.76 -12.33 -12.22
CA SER A 41 14.48 -11.65 -12.32
C SER A 41 13.63 -12.07 -11.13
N ILE A 42 13.06 -11.11 -10.40
CA ILE A 42 12.13 -11.42 -9.32
C ILE A 42 11.03 -12.30 -9.91
N THR A 43 10.90 -13.49 -9.35
CA THR A 43 9.91 -14.46 -9.82
C THR A 43 8.50 -13.98 -9.47
N LEU A 44 7.50 -14.43 -10.23
CA LEU A 44 6.10 -14.12 -9.93
C LEU A 44 5.70 -14.56 -8.50
N THR A 45 6.25 -15.67 -8.02
CA THR A 45 6.06 -16.16 -6.65
C THR A 45 6.59 -15.18 -5.61
N GLN A 46 7.78 -14.60 -5.85
CA GLN A 46 8.36 -13.58 -4.97
C GLN A 46 7.54 -12.29 -5.00
N LEU A 47 7.09 -11.82 -6.18
CA LEU A 47 6.19 -10.66 -6.27
C LEU A 47 4.88 -10.88 -5.51
N LYS A 48 4.28 -12.06 -5.66
CA LYS A 48 3.07 -12.45 -4.91
C LYS A 48 3.34 -12.43 -3.41
N SER A 49 4.47 -12.97 -2.96
CA SER A 49 4.85 -12.96 -1.55
C SER A 49 5.02 -11.54 -1.01
N ILE A 50 5.69 -10.66 -1.74
CA ILE A 50 5.85 -9.24 -1.37
C ILE A 50 4.48 -8.56 -1.21
N TYR A 51 3.58 -8.75 -2.18
CA TYR A 51 2.23 -8.19 -2.09
C TYR A 51 1.48 -8.69 -0.85
N GLN A 52 1.55 -10.00 -0.56
CA GLN A 52 0.89 -10.58 0.62
C GLN A 52 1.45 -10.05 1.95
N ILE A 53 2.74 -9.71 2.02
CA ILE A 53 3.31 -9.03 3.18
C ILE A 53 2.65 -7.66 3.37
N GLY A 54 2.51 -6.88 2.30
CA GLY A 54 1.83 -5.58 2.33
C GLY A 54 0.39 -5.71 2.83
N VAL A 55 -0.36 -6.69 2.32
CA VAL A 55 -1.75 -6.97 2.76
C VAL A 55 -1.82 -7.32 4.25
N LYS A 56 -0.90 -8.15 4.75
CA LYS A 56 -0.87 -8.51 6.18
C LYS A 56 -0.56 -7.31 7.09
N LEU A 57 0.38 -6.46 6.67
CA LEU A 57 0.70 -5.23 7.40
C LEU A 57 -0.50 -4.27 7.40
N TYR A 58 -1.15 -4.11 6.25
CA TYR A 58 -2.37 -3.31 6.12
C TYR A 58 -3.49 -3.81 7.03
N SER A 59 -3.78 -5.12 7.00
CA SER A 59 -4.86 -5.72 7.82
C SER A 59 -4.60 -5.63 9.33
N THR A 60 -3.35 -5.40 9.74
CA THR A 60 -2.96 -5.18 11.14
C THR A 60 -2.75 -3.70 11.47
N MET A 61 -3.19 -2.79 10.59
CA MET A 61 -3.08 -1.33 10.72
C MET A 61 -1.64 -0.80 10.85
N GLN A 62 -0.64 -1.57 10.42
CA GLN A 62 0.75 -1.13 10.29
C GLN A 62 0.92 -0.36 8.98
N LEU A 63 0.27 0.81 8.91
CA LEU A 63 0.07 1.55 7.66
C LEU A 63 1.37 2.10 7.06
N LYS A 64 2.37 2.45 7.88
CA LYS A 64 3.65 2.97 7.39
C LYS A 64 4.47 1.87 6.72
N GLU A 65 4.52 0.71 7.35
CA GLU A 65 5.21 -0.47 6.86
C GLU A 65 4.50 -1.00 5.60
N ALA A 66 3.17 -1.07 5.61
CA ALA A 66 2.37 -1.46 4.46
C ALA A 66 2.64 -0.54 3.25
N GLU A 67 2.69 0.78 3.48
CA GLU A 67 2.98 1.77 2.44
C GLU A 67 4.34 1.52 1.79
N MET A 68 5.39 1.29 2.59
CA MET A 68 6.73 1.00 2.07
C MET A 68 6.76 -0.28 1.22
N VAL A 69 6.02 -1.31 1.63
CA VAL A 69 5.91 -2.57 0.88
C VAL A 69 5.15 -2.36 -0.43
N PHE A 70 4.01 -1.67 -0.42
CA PHE A 70 3.25 -1.42 -1.65
C PHE A 70 3.95 -0.46 -2.61
N LEU A 71 4.72 0.51 -2.11
CA LEU A 71 5.60 1.35 -2.93
C LEU A 71 6.64 0.49 -3.64
N SER A 72 7.33 -0.37 -2.89
CA SER A 72 8.32 -1.29 -3.44
C SER A 72 7.67 -2.22 -4.48
N TYR A 73 6.52 -2.80 -4.16
CA TYR A 73 5.76 -3.65 -5.08
C TYR A 73 5.38 -2.94 -6.38
N SER A 74 4.93 -1.68 -6.29
CA SER A 74 4.54 -0.88 -7.48
C SER A 74 5.72 -0.62 -8.41
N VAL A 75 6.92 -0.42 -7.86
CA VAL A 75 8.16 -0.30 -8.66
C VAL A 75 8.53 -1.63 -9.33
N LEU A 76 8.34 -2.74 -8.61
CA LEU A 76 8.69 -4.08 -9.10
C LEU A 76 7.66 -4.65 -10.09
N SER A 77 6.42 -4.17 -10.05
CA SER A 77 5.31 -4.62 -10.88
C SER A 77 4.48 -3.44 -11.41
N PRO A 78 5.06 -2.61 -12.30
CA PRO A 78 4.48 -1.32 -12.70
C PRO A 78 3.15 -1.42 -13.44
N TYR A 79 2.85 -2.59 -14.03
CA TYR A 79 1.60 -2.85 -14.77
C TYR A 79 0.49 -3.48 -13.90
N ASP A 80 0.74 -3.67 -12.61
CA ASP A 80 -0.25 -4.21 -11.68
C ASP A 80 -0.89 -3.11 -10.84
N HIS A 81 -2.19 -2.88 -11.07
CA HIS A 81 -2.96 -1.85 -10.38
C HIS A 81 -3.07 -2.05 -8.87
N ARG A 82 -2.85 -3.28 -8.36
CA ARG A 82 -3.04 -3.60 -6.94
C ARG A 82 -2.06 -2.87 -6.03
N GLY A 83 -0.84 -2.61 -6.52
CA GLY A 83 0.16 -1.81 -5.81
C GLY A 83 -0.33 -0.38 -5.55
N PRO A 84 -0.53 0.45 -6.59
CA PRO A 84 -1.05 1.80 -6.43
C PRO A 84 -2.46 1.82 -5.82
N GLY A 85 -3.33 0.85 -6.12
CA GLY A 85 -4.63 0.73 -5.46
C GLY A 85 -4.54 0.57 -3.94
N SER A 86 -3.59 -0.26 -3.47
CA SER A 86 -3.34 -0.43 -2.04
C SER A 86 -2.72 0.81 -1.39
N LEU A 87 -1.87 1.55 -2.11
CA LEU A 87 -1.36 2.85 -1.66
C LEU A 87 -2.49 3.87 -1.51
N ALA A 88 -3.40 3.96 -2.49
CA ALA A 88 -4.57 4.82 -2.41
C ALA A 88 -5.44 4.48 -1.19
N ALA A 89 -5.69 3.19 -0.92
CA ALA A 89 -6.42 2.75 0.26
C ALA A 89 -5.75 3.22 1.57
N ILE A 90 -4.42 3.10 1.68
CA ILE A 90 -3.67 3.62 2.83
C ILE A 90 -3.85 5.13 2.99
N TYR A 91 -3.77 5.90 1.90
CA TYR A 91 -3.96 7.35 1.98
C TYR A 91 -5.40 7.74 2.32
N LEU A 92 -6.41 6.96 1.90
CA LEU A 92 -7.79 7.12 2.34
C LEU A 92 -7.93 6.91 3.85
N GLU A 93 -7.33 5.85 4.41
CA GLU A 93 -7.32 5.57 5.85
C GLU A 93 -6.64 6.69 6.65
N LYS A 94 -5.55 7.26 6.09
CA LYS A 94 -4.84 8.41 6.67
C LYS A 94 -5.55 9.75 6.49
N LYS A 95 -6.69 9.79 5.77
CA LYS A 95 -7.41 11.02 5.38
C LYS A 95 -6.58 11.97 4.52
N GLU A 96 -5.56 11.46 3.83
CA GLU A 96 -4.72 12.22 2.90
C GLU A 96 -5.36 12.23 1.50
N TYR A 97 -6.57 12.79 1.41
CA TYR A 97 -7.44 12.66 0.23
C TYR A 97 -6.83 13.18 -1.08
N LYS A 98 -6.00 14.23 -1.02
CA LYS A 98 -5.31 14.74 -2.20
C LYS A 98 -4.32 13.72 -2.78
N LYS A 99 -3.51 13.07 -1.93
CA LYS A 99 -2.57 12.03 -2.37
C LYS A 99 -3.29 10.78 -2.85
N ALA A 100 -4.37 10.39 -2.15
CA ALA A 100 -5.21 9.29 -2.59
C ALA A 100 -5.77 9.56 -3.99
N LEU A 101 -6.30 10.77 -4.23
CA LEU A 101 -6.84 11.18 -5.53
C LEU A 101 -5.79 11.12 -6.64
N ASP A 102 -4.57 11.62 -6.40
CA ASP A 102 -3.48 11.59 -7.38
C ASP A 102 -3.15 10.15 -7.80
N ILE A 103 -3.11 9.22 -6.84
CA ILE A 103 -2.85 7.81 -7.11
C ILE A 103 -4.03 7.15 -7.79
N LEU A 104 -5.27 7.39 -7.35
CA LEU A 104 -6.47 6.85 -7.97
C LEU A 104 -6.62 7.29 -9.43
N ASN A 105 -6.21 8.52 -9.76
CA ASN A 105 -6.14 9.02 -11.13
C ASN A 105 -5.13 8.27 -12.00
N THR A 106 -4.14 7.62 -11.38
CA THR A 106 -3.24 6.67 -12.06
C THR A 106 -3.88 5.28 -12.11
N VAL A 107 -4.47 4.80 -11.02
CA VAL A 107 -5.12 3.47 -10.94
C VAL A 107 -6.22 3.30 -12.00
N LYS A 108 -7.03 4.34 -12.25
CA LYS A 108 -8.11 4.28 -13.24
C LYS A 108 -7.65 4.03 -14.68
N THR A 109 -6.36 4.21 -14.98
CA THR A 109 -5.81 3.96 -16.32
C THR A 109 -5.38 2.51 -16.53
N TYR A 110 -5.39 1.68 -15.48
CA TYR A 110 -5.04 0.27 -15.59
C TYR A 110 -6.22 -0.53 -16.14
N PRO A 111 -6.04 -1.33 -17.21
CA PRO A 111 -7.13 -2.11 -17.80
C PRO A 111 -7.74 -3.16 -16.85
N THR A 112 -6.96 -3.58 -15.85
CA THR A 112 -7.36 -4.62 -14.89
C THR A 112 -8.01 -4.08 -13.62
N CYS A 113 -8.15 -2.76 -13.47
CA CYS A 113 -8.73 -2.19 -12.25
C CYS A 113 -10.24 -2.39 -12.19
N ASN A 114 -10.79 -2.44 -10.98
CA ASN A 114 -12.24 -2.38 -10.76
C ASN A 114 -12.70 -0.94 -10.93
N VAL A 115 -13.07 -0.58 -12.16
CA VAL A 115 -13.32 0.81 -12.57
C VAL A 115 -14.36 1.50 -11.68
N ASP A 116 -15.47 0.84 -11.35
CA ASP A 116 -16.53 1.41 -10.51
C ASP A 116 -16.08 1.67 -9.06
N GLU A 117 -15.28 0.76 -8.49
CA GLU A 117 -14.69 0.95 -7.16
C GLU A 117 -13.71 2.13 -7.15
N VAL A 118 -12.87 2.24 -8.19
CA VAL A 118 -11.90 3.33 -8.33
C VAL A 118 -12.61 4.68 -8.48
N PHE A 119 -13.63 4.77 -9.34
CA PHE A 119 -14.38 6.01 -9.51
C PHE A 119 -15.16 6.40 -8.25
N LEU A 120 -15.71 5.42 -7.52
CA LEU A 120 -16.35 5.68 -6.24
C LEU A 120 -15.38 6.31 -5.23
N ASP A 121 -14.13 5.84 -5.20
CA ASP A 121 -13.10 6.38 -4.32
C ASP A 121 -12.58 7.75 -4.77
N ILE A 122 -12.52 8.00 -6.08
CA ILE A 122 -12.24 9.33 -6.63
C ILE A 122 -13.34 10.31 -6.22
N SER A 123 -14.60 9.92 -6.36
CA SER A 123 -15.75 10.72 -5.92
C SER A 123 -15.66 11.02 -4.41
N LEU A 124 -15.36 10.00 -3.60
CA LEU A 124 -15.15 10.19 -2.16
C LEU A 124 -14.04 11.21 -1.87
N CYS A 125 -12.91 11.15 -2.58
CA CYS A 125 -11.82 12.10 -2.40
C CYS A 125 -12.27 13.53 -2.70
N HIS A 126 -12.91 13.77 -3.85
CA HIS A 126 -13.44 15.08 -4.21
C HIS A 126 -14.44 15.59 -3.16
N TYR A 127 -15.36 14.74 -2.70
CA TYR A 127 -16.31 15.11 -1.64
C TYR A 127 -15.59 15.54 -0.36
N LYS A 128 -14.59 14.78 0.09
CA LYS A 128 -13.83 15.07 1.31
C LYS A 128 -12.94 16.31 1.19
N LEU A 129 -12.59 16.70 -0.03
CA LEU A 129 -11.89 17.95 -0.35
C LEU A 129 -12.84 19.16 -0.49
N GLY A 130 -14.16 18.96 -0.41
CA GLY A 130 -15.16 20.01 -0.61
C GLY A 130 -15.47 20.32 -2.07
N GLU A 131 -14.97 19.50 -3.00
CA GLU A 131 -15.13 19.66 -4.45
C GLU A 131 -16.41 18.96 -4.92
N TYR A 132 -17.57 19.42 -4.45
CA TYR A 132 -18.84 18.70 -4.62
C TYR A 132 -19.26 18.51 -6.08
N THR A 133 -19.02 19.49 -6.94
CA THR A 133 -19.32 19.38 -8.38
C THR A 133 -18.51 18.25 -9.04
N ASN A 134 -17.19 18.21 -8.82
CA ASN A 134 -16.33 17.15 -9.33
C ASN A 134 -16.74 15.79 -8.75
N SER A 135 -17.05 15.77 -7.45
CA SER A 135 -17.53 14.58 -6.76
C SER A 135 -18.78 14.00 -7.42
N SER A 136 -19.78 14.84 -7.73
CA SER A 136 -21.03 14.41 -8.37
C SER A 136 -20.82 13.94 -9.81
N MET A 137 -19.98 14.64 -10.59
CA MET A 137 -19.64 14.24 -11.96
C MET A 137 -18.97 12.88 -12.02
N VAL A 138 -18.10 12.58 -11.05
CA VAL A 138 -17.47 11.25 -10.96
C VAL A 138 -18.42 10.22 -10.36
N PHE A 139 -19.32 10.63 -9.46
CA PHE A 139 -20.25 9.69 -8.83
C PHE A 139 -21.25 9.10 -9.84
N ILE A 140 -21.77 9.92 -10.77
CA ILE A 140 -22.83 9.50 -11.71
C ILE A 140 -22.41 8.39 -12.67
N ILE A 141 -21.10 8.20 -12.90
CA ILE A 141 -20.59 7.14 -13.77
C ILE A 141 -20.44 5.80 -13.07
N VAL A 142 -20.53 5.76 -11.73
CA VAL A 142 -20.38 4.53 -10.94
C VAL A 142 -21.63 3.66 -11.07
N LYS A 143 -21.43 2.41 -11.49
CA LYS A 143 -22.49 1.40 -11.59
C LYS A 143 -22.58 0.56 -10.31
N PRO A 144 -23.60 0.78 -9.46
CA PRO A 144 -23.68 0.10 -8.16
C PRO A 144 -23.80 -1.43 -8.28
N GLU A 145 -24.30 -1.96 -9.40
CA GLU A 145 -24.38 -3.39 -9.67
C GLU A 145 -23.01 -4.09 -9.77
N ASN A 146 -21.94 -3.33 -10.02
CA ASN A 146 -20.57 -3.85 -10.11
C ASN A 146 -19.82 -3.78 -8.77
N LEU A 147 -20.44 -3.22 -7.73
CA LEU A 147 -19.81 -3.02 -6.43
C LEU A 147 -20.03 -4.22 -5.50
N ASN A 148 -19.00 -4.57 -4.73
CA ASN A 148 -19.15 -5.49 -3.61
C ASN A 148 -19.85 -4.81 -2.42
N GLU A 149 -20.21 -5.60 -1.40
CA GLU A 149 -20.94 -5.12 -0.21
C GLU A 149 -20.23 -3.96 0.51
N PHE A 150 -18.91 -4.02 0.62
CA PHE A 150 -18.12 -2.96 1.25
C PHE A 150 -18.28 -1.63 0.49
N TYR A 151 -18.10 -1.62 -0.83
CA TYR A 151 -18.26 -0.41 -1.63
C TYR A 151 -19.70 0.05 -1.77
N LEU A 152 -20.67 -0.86 -1.70
CA LEU A 152 -22.08 -0.50 -1.74
C LEU A 152 -22.45 0.43 -0.56
N SER A 153 -21.91 0.17 0.63
CA SER A 153 -22.13 1.05 1.79
C SER A 153 -21.60 2.48 1.55
N ARG A 154 -20.42 2.59 0.93
CA ARG A 154 -19.79 3.87 0.54
C ARG A 154 -20.59 4.58 -0.54
N TYR A 155 -21.11 3.84 -1.52
CA TYR A 155 -22.00 4.35 -2.55
C TYR A 155 -23.27 4.97 -1.97
N GLN A 156 -23.95 4.26 -1.05
CA GLN A 156 -25.16 4.79 -0.41
C GLN A 156 -24.88 6.04 0.43
N TYR A 157 -23.75 6.06 1.13
CA TYR A 157 -23.30 7.26 1.85
C TYR A 157 -23.15 8.45 0.90
N LEU A 158 -22.38 8.30 -0.19
CA LEU A 158 -22.15 9.39 -1.15
C LEU A 158 -23.42 9.81 -1.86
N LYS A 159 -24.29 8.87 -2.26
CA LYS A 159 -25.60 9.17 -2.85
C LYS A 159 -26.40 10.12 -1.97
N LYS A 160 -26.47 9.85 -0.67
CA LYS A 160 -27.17 10.71 0.29
C LYS A 160 -26.52 12.09 0.42
N GLN A 161 -25.19 12.17 0.45
CA GLN A 161 -24.48 13.44 0.60
C GLN A 161 -24.54 14.31 -0.66
N LEU A 162 -24.52 13.69 -1.83
CA LEU A 162 -24.45 14.35 -3.13
C LEU A 162 -25.82 14.62 -3.74
N ASN A 163 -26.92 14.17 -3.11
CA ASN A 163 -28.29 14.39 -3.60
C ASN A 163 -28.56 15.84 -4.05
N PRO A 164 -28.13 16.89 -3.29
CA PRO A 164 -28.36 18.29 -3.70
C PRO A 164 -27.64 18.70 -5.00
N TYR A 165 -26.70 17.90 -5.47
CA TYR A 165 -25.81 18.22 -6.60
C TYR A 165 -25.99 17.27 -7.80
N ILE A 166 -26.87 16.27 -7.69
CA ILE A 166 -27.11 15.26 -8.74
C ILE A 166 -28.50 15.44 -9.39
N GLU A 167 -29.48 15.98 -8.66
CA GLU A 167 -30.87 16.13 -9.12
C GLU A 167 -31.19 17.51 -9.75
N CYS A 168 -30.24 18.12 -10.49
CA CYS A 168 -30.49 19.34 -11.27
C CYS A 168 -30.83 19.02 -12.73
#